data_AF-A0A4P6H4A1-F1
#
_entry.id   AF-A0A4P6H4A1-F1
#
_cell.length_a   1.000
_cell.length_b   1.000
_cell.length_c   1.000
_cell.angle_alpha   90.00
_cell.angle_beta   90.00
_cell.angle_gamma   90.00
#
_symmetry.space_group_name_H-M   'P 1'
#
loop_
_entity.id
_entity.type
_entity.pdbx_description
1 polymer ?
#
loop_
_entity_poly.entity_id
_entity_poly.type
_entity_poly.pdbx_seq_one_letter_code
_entity_poly.pdbx_strand_id
1 'polypeptide(L)'
;MLGDSLEFRKIMQKIVYAVIALALIGVGCYRQFVTPSASAADQARCETIVKEIYATSPESIETLAGKCGEPGMVAMMDAKKNSDGAQAAAQAIASANQQDLWSILVNCALIGAGIGAAGAAVAAARKKA
;
A
#
# COMPACT_ATOMS: atom_id res chain seq x y z
N MET A 1 -45.27 4.69 -18.96
CA MET A 1 -43.99 4.44 -19.64
C MET A 1 -42.85 5.40 -19.25
N LEU A 2 -43.09 6.65 -18.82
CA LEU A 2 -42.01 7.51 -18.30
C LEU A 2 -41.48 7.10 -16.91
N GLY A 3 -42.32 6.51 -16.05
CA GLY A 3 -41.95 6.10 -14.69
C GLY A 3 -40.85 5.03 -14.63
N ASP A 4 -40.94 4.00 -15.47
CA ASP A 4 -39.95 2.91 -15.52
C ASP A 4 -38.57 3.40 -15.96
N SER A 5 -38.50 4.33 -16.92
CA SER A 5 -37.22 4.86 -17.42
C SER A 5 -36.48 5.75 -16.42
N LEU A 6 -37.17 6.24 -15.39
CA LEU A 6 -36.61 7.09 -14.33
C LEU A 6 -36.19 6.25 -13.11
N GLU A 7 -36.97 5.22 -12.79
CA GLU A 7 -36.61 4.19 -11.80
C GLU A 7 -35.41 3.35 -12.26
N PHE A 8 -35.37 2.95 -13.53
CA PHE A 8 -34.24 2.21 -14.11
C PHE A 8 -32.94 3.03 -14.09
N ARG A 9 -33.01 4.35 -14.38
CA ARG A 9 -31.86 5.26 -14.28
C ARG A 9 -31.35 5.40 -12.84
N LYS A 10 -32.25 5.47 -11.86
CA LYS A 10 -31.87 5.51 -10.44
C LYS A 10 -31.23 4.21 -9.96
N ILE A 11 -31.76 3.06 -10.39
CA ILE A 11 -31.19 1.75 -10.04
C ILE A 11 -29.80 1.59 -10.66
N MET A 12 -29.67 1.94 -11.94
CA MET A 12 -28.39 1.89 -12.66
C MET A 12 -27.33 2.82 -12.03
N GLN A 13 -27.71 4.04 -11.61
CA GLN A 13 -26.80 4.92 -10.87
C GLN A 13 -26.36 4.31 -9.54
N LYS A 14 -27.28 3.72 -8.76
CA LYS A 14 -26.93 3.05 -7.49
C LYS A 14 -25.95 1.90 -7.69
N ILE A 15 -26.14 1.09 -8.74
CA ILE A 15 -25.23 -0.01 -9.10
C ILE A 15 -23.87 0.55 -9.49
N VAL A 16 -23.81 1.61 -10.30
CA VAL A 16 -22.56 2.27 -10.69
C VAL A 16 -21.80 2.78 -9.46
N TYR A 17 -22.47 3.45 -8.52
CA TYR A 17 -21.82 3.90 -7.28
C TYR A 17 -21.34 2.74 -6.39
N ALA A 18 -22.09 1.65 -6.32
CA ALA A 18 -21.68 0.46 -5.57
C ALA A 18 -20.44 -0.20 -6.19
N VAL A 19 -20.38 -0.31 -7.52
CA VAL A 19 -19.22 -0.85 -8.25
C VAL A 19 -18.01 0.06 -8.08
N ILE A 20 -18.17 1.38 -8.18
CA ILE A 20 -17.08 2.35 -7.95
C ILE A 20 -16.56 2.25 -6.51
N ALA A 21 -17.44 2.16 -5.52
CA ALA A 21 -17.04 2.02 -4.12
C ALA A 21 -16.26 0.72 -3.88
N LEU A 22 -16.72 -0.40 -4.42
CA LEU A 22 -16.01 -1.68 -4.33
C LEU A 22 -14.65 -1.64 -5.05
N ALA A 23 -14.59 -1.00 -6.22
CA ALA A 23 -13.34 -0.84 -6.96
C ALA A 23 -12.32 0.01 -6.18
N LEU A 24 -12.75 1.13 -5.57
CA LEU A 24 -11.88 2.00 -4.77
C LEU A 24 -11.36 1.28 -3.52
N ILE A 25 -12.21 0.54 -2.81
CA ILE A 25 -11.81 -0.25 -1.63
C ILE A 25 -10.87 -1.39 -2.05
N GLY A 26 -11.21 -2.12 -3.11
CA GLY A 26 -10.39 -3.23 -3.61
C GLY A 26 -9.00 -2.78 -4.06
N VAL A 27 -8.91 -1.70 -4.82
CA VAL A 27 -7.63 -1.13 -5.27
C VAL A 27 -6.82 -0.60 -4.09
N GLY A 28 -7.44 0.10 -3.14
CA GLY A 28 -6.75 0.60 -1.94
C GLY A 28 -6.18 -0.53 -1.08
N CYS A 29 -6.98 -1.57 -0.80
CA CYS A 29 -6.52 -2.75 -0.07
C CYS A 29 -5.41 -3.52 -0.81
N TYR A 30 -5.56 -3.71 -2.13
CA TYR A 30 -4.54 -4.40 -2.92
C TYR A 30 -3.19 -3.65 -2.88
N ARG A 31 -3.21 -2.32 -3.01
CA ARG A 31 -1.99 -1.51 -2.94
C ARG A 31 -1.41 -1.42 -1.52
N GLN A 32 -2.22 -1.52 -0.48
CA GLN A 32 -1.75 -1.43 0.90
C GLN A 32 -1.14 -2.73 1.42
N PHE A 33 -1.66 -3.89 0.98
CA PHE A 33 -1.31 -5.18 1.57
C PHE A 33 -0.60 -6.16 0.63
N VAL A 34 -0.62 -5.92 -0.68
CA VAL A 34 -0.13 -6.89 -1.66
C VAL A 34 1.09 -6.37 -2.44
N THR A 35 1.17 -5.08 -2.74
CA THR A 35 2.33 -4.55 -3.46
C THR A 35 3.49 -4.33 -2.50
N PRO A 36 4.66 -4.97 -2.73
CA PRO A 36 5.88 -4.65 -2.00
C PRO A 36 6.21 -3.17 -2.18
N SER A 37 6.65 -2.54 -1.10
CA SER A 37 6.96 -1.11 -1.07
C SER A 37 8.29 -0.78 -1.73
N ALA A 38 9.23 -1.74 -1.77
CA ALA A 38 10.45 -1.66 -2.58
C ALA A 38 10.25 -2.21 -4.00
N SER A 39 11.01 -1.68 -4.97
CA SER A 39 11.03 -2.23 -6.33
C SER A 39 11.64 -3.64 -6.36
N ALA A 40 11.25 -4.46 -7.34
CA ALA A 40 11.83 -5.81 -7.48
C ALA A 40 13.36 -5.79 -7.68
N ALA A 41 13.89 -4.74 -8.31
CA ALA A 41 15.33 -4.56 -8.47
C ALA A 41 16.03 -4.23 -7.14
N ASP A 42 15.43 -3.38 -6.32
CA ASP A 42 15.93 -3.04 -4.99
C ASP A 42 15.86 -4.22 -4.02
N GLN A 43 14.78 -4.99 -4.09
CA GLN A 43 14.61 -6.22 -3.32
C GLN A 43 15.71 -7.23 -3.66
N ALA A 44 15.93 -7.50 -4.95
CA ALA A 44 16.98 -8.43 -5.39
C ALA A 44 18.39 -7.95 -4.99
N ARG A 45 18.65 -6.63 -5.05
CA ARG A 45 19.89 -6.04 -4.56
C ARG A 45 20.06 -6.29 -3.06
N CYS A 46 19.05 -5.96 -2.25
CA CYS A 46 19.09 -6.18 -0.80
C CYS A 46 19.32 -7.65 -0.44
N GLU A 47 18.62 -8.60 -1.10
CA GLU A 47 18.80 -10.03 -0.85
C GLU A 47 20.23 -10.50 -1.15
N THR A 48 20.83 -9.95 -2.21
CA THR A 48 22.23 -10.22 -2.56
C THR A 48 23.17 -9.69 -1.46
N ILE A 49 22.94 -8.47 -0.98
CA ILE A 49 23.73 -7.87 0.11
C ILE A 49 23.57 -8.66 1.42
N VAL A 50 22.35 -9.11 1.74
CA VAL A 50 22.09 -9.96 2.92
C VAL A 50 22.87 -11.26 2.83
N LYS A 51 22.84 -11.94 1.68
CA LYS A 51 23.59 -13.19 1.46
C LYS A 51 25.10 -12.98 1.57
N GLU A 52 25.61 -11.87 1.05
CA GLU A 52 27.04 -11.51 1.14
C GLU A 52 27.48 -11.22 2.58
N ILE A 53 26.71 -10.38 3.31
CA ILE A 53 27.08 -9.93 4.67
C ILE A 53 26.87 -11.03 5.71
N TYR A 54 25.82 -11.84 5.56
CA TYR A 54 25.44 -12.88 6.52
C TYR A 54 25.73 -14.30 6.00
N ALA A 55 26.70 -14.46 5.10
CA ALA A 55 27.06 -15.75 4.49
C ALA A 55 27.32 -16.88 5.51
N THR A 56 27.78 -16.53 6.71
CA THR A 56 28.08 -17.46 7.81
C THR A 56 26.88 -17.75 8.73
N SER A 57 25.74 -17.11 8.49
CA SER A 57 24.57 -17.15 9.38
C SER A 57 23.30 -17.39 8.56
N PRO A 58 23.02 -18.64 8.18
CA PRO A 58 21.87 -18.99 7.33
C PRO A 58 20.53 -18.57 7.95
N GLU A 59 20.38 -18.64 9.28
CA GLU A 59 19.19 -18.13 10.00
C GLU A 59 18.98 -16.62 9.80
N SER A 60 20.07 -15.84 9.74
CA SER A 60 20.01 -14.41 9.47
C SER A 60 19.63 -14.14 8.02
N ILE A 61 20.12 -14.93 7.07
CA ILE A 61 19.72 -14.81 5.66
C ILE A 61 18.22 -15.06 5.51
N GLU A 62 17.69 -16.12 6.11
CA GLU A 62 16.28 -16.47 6.01
C GLU A 62 15.38 -15.39 6.62
N THR A 63 15.80 -14.83 7.77
CA THR A 63 15.05 -13.77 8.46
C THR A 63 15.13 -12.41 7.74
N LEU A 64 16.31 -12.01 7.28
CA LEU A 64 16.54 -10.68 6.69
C LEU A 64 16.20 -10.61 5.19
N ALA A 65 16.31 -11.71 4.44
CA ALA A 65 15.92 -11.70 3.02
C ALA A 65 14.42 -11.42 2.85
N GLY A 66 13.58 -11.98 3.74
CA GLY A 66 12.13 -11.69 3.75
C GLY A 66 11.79 -10.23 4.06
N LYS A 67 12.72 -9.47 4.66
CA LYS A 67 12.58 -8.04 4.98
C LYS A 67 12.98 -7.12 3.82
N CYS A 68 13.63 -7.63 2.78
CA CYS A 68 14.11 -6.82 1.65
C CYS A 68 13.00 -6.22 0.77
N GLY A 69 11.73 -6.61 0.98
CA GLY A 69 10.58 -5.94 0.38
C GLY A 69 10.27 -4.57 0.99
N GLU A 70 10.90 -4.23 2.13
CA GLU A 70 10.74 -2.96 2.82
C GLU A 70 11.84 -1.96 2.36
N PRO A 71 11.49 -0.75 1.88
CA PRO A 71 12.47 0.21 1.36
C PRO A 71 13.47 0.68 2.43
N GLY A 72 13.04 0.75 3.70
CA GLY A 72 13.95 1.02 4.82
C GLY A 72 14.99 -0.09 5.04
N MET A 73 14.65 -1.35 4.78
CA MET A 73 15.59 -2.47 4.88
C MET A 73 16.61 -2.43 3.74
N VAL A 74 16.17 -2.13 2.51
CA VAL A 74 17.08 -1.92 1.37
C VAL A 74 18.10 -0.83 1.70
N ALA A 75 17.64 0.35 2.14
CA ALA A 75 18.52 1.47 2.50
C ALA A 75 19.48 1.12 3.64
N MET A 76 19.03 0.36 4.65
CA MET A 76 19.88 -0.09 5.74
C MET A 76 20.96 -1.08 5.26
N MET A 77 20.62 -2.02 4.36
CA MET A 77 21.60 -2.97 3.81
C MET A 77 22.61 -2.29 2.89
N ASP A 78 22.18 -1.33 2.07
CA ASP A 78 23.11 -0.54 1.25
C ASP A 78 24.06 0.27 2.12
N ALA A 79 23.54 0.95 3.14
CA ALA A 79 24.36 1.69 4.09
C ALA A 79 25.37 0.77 4.79
N LYS A 80 24.94 -0.44 5.15
CA LYS A 80 25.82 -1.45 5.77
C LYS A 80 26.91 -1.93 4.80
N LYS A 81 26.59 -2.13 3.53
CA LYS A 81 27.55 -2.52 2.49
C LYS A 81 28.55 -1.41 2.17
N ASN A 82 28.09 -0.16 2.11
CA ASN A 82 28.93 1.00 1.85
C ASN A 82 29.68 1.51 3.09
N SER A 83 29.40 0.93 4.26
CA SER A 83 29.93 1.40 5.55
C SER A 83 29.61 2.88 5.82
N ASP A 84 28.40 3.29 5.43
CA ASP A 84 27.92 4.65 5.62
C ASP A 84 27.84 4.99 7.11
N GLY A 85 28.21 6.22 7.46
CA GLY A 85 28.07 6.72 8.82
C GLY A 85 26.61 6.70 9.29
N ALA A 86 26.38 6.51 10.59
CA ALA A 86 25.05 6.36 11.17
C ALA A 86 24.07 7.49 10.78
N GLN A 87 24.56 8.72 10.62
CA GLN A 87 23.74 9.86 10.19
C GLN A 87 23.30 9.75 8.73
N ALA A 88 24.20 9.36 7.82
CA ALA A 88 23.89 9.18 6.40
C ALA A 88 22.93 7.99 6.20
N ALA A 89 23.15 6.89 6.92
CA ALA A 89 22.27 5.73 6.94
C ALA A 89 20.87 6.10 7.45
N ALA A 90 20.77 6.82 8.57
CA ALA A 90 19.49 7.24 9.13
C ALA A 90 18.72 8.16 8.18
N GLN A 91 19.42 9.07 7.48
CA GLN A 91 18.80 9.99 6.52
C GLN A 91 18.29 9.24 5.28
N ALA A 92 19.06 8.27 4.77
CA ALA A 92 18.65 7.41 3.68
C ALA A 92 17.41 6.56 4.05
N ILE A 93 17.41 5.91 5.22
CA ILE A 93 16.28 5.12 5.72
C ILE A 93 15.04 6.00 5.92
N ALA A 94 15.19 7.19 6.51
CA ALA A 94 14.09 8.12 6.72
C ALA A 94 13.48 8.60 5.40
N SER A 95 14.30 8.88 4.39
CA SER A 95 13.83 9.30 3.07
C SER A 95 13.07 8.18 2.33
N ALA A 96 13.55 6.94 2.44
CA ALA A 96 12.92 5.77 1.85
C ALA A 96 11.56 5.46 2.50
N ASN A 97 11.46 5.62 3.83
CA ASN A 97 10.19 5.45 4.55
C ASN A 97 9.22 6.62 4.35
N GLN A 98 9.67 7.85 4.05
CA GLN A 98 8.75 8.95 3.75
C GLN A 98 7.97 8.74 2.45
N GLN A 99 8.58 8.16 1.42
CA GLN A 99 7.87 7.78 0.21
C GLN A 99 6.80 6.71 0.50
N ASP A 100 7.10 5.78 1.41
CA ASP A 100 6.15 4.77 1.87
C ASP A 100 4.99 5.38 2.66
N LEU A 101 5.27 6.34 3.56
CA LEU A 101 4.24 7.05 4.34
C LEU A 101 3.24 7.80 3.46
N TRP A 102 3.68 8.43 2.38
CA TRP A 102 2.77 9.08 1.42
C TRP A 102 1.88 8.06 0.70
N SER A 103 2.43 6.91 0.32
CA SER A 103 1.67 5.81 -0.28
C SER A 103 0.60 5.28 0.68
N ILE A 104 0.97 5.06 1.95
CA ILE A 104 0.07 4.63 3.02
C ILE A 104 -1.03 5.66 3.27
N LEU A 105 -0.69 6.96 3.33
CA LEU A 105 -1.66 8.01 3.56
C LEU A 105 -2.71 8.09 2.44
N VAL A 106 -2.27 7.96 1.18
CA VAL A 106 -3.17 7.93 0.02
C VAL A 106 -4.08 6.68 0.07
N ASN A 107 -3.53 5.51 0.39
CA ASN A 107 -4.32 4.29 0.53
C ASN A 107 -5.35 4.38 1.67
N CYS A 108 -4.96 4.91 2.83
CA CYS A 108 -5.86 5.15 3.96
C CYS A 108 -6.96 6.18 3.61
N ALA A 109 -6.62 7.25 2.88
CA ALA A 109 -7.60 8.22 2.40
C ALA A 109 -8.59 7.59 1.41
N LEU A 110 -8.14 6.72 0.51
CA LEU A 110 -8.99 5.98 -0.42
C LEU A 110 -9.95 5.01 0.30
N ILE A 111 -9.44 4.24 1.26
CA ILE A 111 -10.25 3.31 2.07
C ILE A 111 -11.26 4.09 2.92
N GLY A 112 -10.82 5.15 3.59
CA GLY A 112 -11.68 6.02 4.41
C GLY A 112 -12.76 6.71 3.59
N ALA A 113 -12.43 7.22 2.40
CA ALA A 113 -13.40 7.82 1.48
C ALA A 113 -14.43 6.77 0.99
N GLY A 114 -13.99 5.56 0.68
CA GLY A 114 -14.88 4.46 0.27
C GLY A 114 -15.88 4.07 1.38
N ILE A 115 -15.39 3.89 2.61
CA ILE A 115 -16.24 3.58 3.77
C ILE A 115 -17.18 4.74 4.09
N GLY A 116 -16.68 5.97 4.10
CA GLY A 116 -17.48 7.18 4.36
C GLY A 116 -18.60 7.37 3.33
N ALA A 117 -18.31 7.16 2.05
CA ALA A 117 -19.31 7.22 0.99
C ALA A 117 -20.37 6.11 1.13
N ALA A 118 -19.95 4.88 1.49
CA ALA A 118 -20.89 3.79 1.75
C ALA A 118 -21.80 4.08 2.97
N GLY A 119 -21.24 4.59 4.06
CA GLY A 119 -21.99 5.00 5.24
C GLY A 119 -22.98 6.13 4.95
N ALA A 120 -22.56 7.15 4.20
CA ALA A 120 -23.42 8.26 3.78
C ALA A 120 -24.57 7.79 2.87
N ALA A 121 -24.31 6.84 1.96
CA ALA A 121 -25.34 6.26 1.10
C ALA A 121 -26.39 5.47 1.90
N VAL A 122 -25.97 4.69 2.90
CA VAL A 122 -26.88 3.96 3.80
C VAL A 122 -27.70 4.93 4.67
N ALA A 123 -27.08 5.97 5.22
CA ALA A 123 -27.77 6.98 6.00
C ALA A 123 -28.81 7.78 5.17
N ALA A 124 -28.47 8.12 3.92
CA ALA A 124 -29.38 8.80 3.01
C ALA A 124 -30.56 7.91 2.57
N ALA A 125 -30.35 6.60 2.43
CA ALA A 125 -31.42 5.64 2.18
C ALA A 125 -32.35 5.46 3.39
N ARG A 126 -31.80 5.44 4.62
CA ARG A 126 -32.57 5.38 5.87
C ARG A 126 -33.42 6.62 6.14
N LYS A 127 -32.96 7.81 5.73
CA LYS A 127 -33.73 9.08 5.86
C LYS A 127 -34.89 9.19 4.86
N LYS A 128 -34.92 8.34 3.83
CA LYS A 128 -35.94 8.31 2.78
C LYS A 128 -36.98 7.20 2.96
N ALA A 129 -36.77 6.29 3.91
CA ALA A 129 -37.74 5.28 4.35
C ALA A 129 -38.54 5.83 5.53
#